data_AF-A0A9D4QIL2-F1
#
_entry.id   AF-A0A9D4QIL2-F1
#
_cell.length_a   1.000
_cell.length_b   1.000
_cell.length_c   1.000
_cell.angle_alpha   90.00
_cell.angle_beta   90.00
_cell.angle_gamma   90.00
#
_symmetry.space_group_name_H-M   'P 1'
#
loop_
_entity.id
_entity.type
_entity.pdbx_description
1 polymer ?
#
loop_
_entity_poly.entity_id
_entity_poly.type
_entity_poly.pdbx_seq_one_letter_code
_entity_poly.pdbx_strand_id
1 'polypeptide(L)'
;MRLGIKADLLKCLEREEESPEMSPPVEVSILDGAAIVQSLDPNRSDMRVLTFSDYALKLVLPFISKQLMSVNRIDVVWDTYRPDSLKAHTTQSRGTGDKIRVNGSTRIPANWKSSLRVDENKTTLNDFLATPISLLKTPQREGGSDHLKRECFSC
;
A
#
# COMPACT_ATOMS: atom_id res chain seq x y z
N MET A 1 -10.10 -16.10 -30.39
CA MET A 1 -8.81 -15.36 -30.36
C MET A 1 -8.64 -14.69 -29.01
N ARG A 2 -7.60 -15.10 -28.26
CA ARG A 2 -6.68 -14.29 -27.41
C ARG A 2 -5.66 -15.31 -26.88
N LEU A 3 -4.50 -15.38 -27.54
CA LEU A 3 -3.41 -16.34 -27.29
C LEU A 3 -2.30 -15.75 -26.39
N GLY A 4 -2.48 -14.54 -25.86
CA GLY A 4 -1.48 -13.90 -25.01
C GLY A 4 -1.70 -14.19 -23.54
N ILE A 5 -0.65 -14.58 -22.83
CA ILE A 5 -0.62 -14.64 -21.37
C ILE A 5 -0.10 -13.31 -20.82
N LYS A 6 -0.45 -12.95 -19.58
CA LYS A 6 -0.07 -11.66 -18.96
C LYS A 6 1.43 -11.33 -19.10
N ALA A 7 2.28 -12.36 -19.11
CA ALA A 7 3.72 -12.23 -19.27
C ALA A 7 4.17 -11.75 -20.66
N ASP A 8 3.33 -11.87 -21.70
CA ASP A 8 3.68 -11.39 -23.04
C ASP A 8 3.83 -9.86 -23.11
N LEU A 9 3.21 -9.13 -22.16
CA LEU A 9 3.40 -7.69 -22.01
C LEU A 9 4.75 -7.32 -21.39
N LEU A 10 5.46 -8.25 -20.74
CA LEU A 10 6.80 -7.99 -20.18
C LEU A 10 7.80 -7.65 -21.29
N LYS A 11 7.68 -8.30 -22.45
CA LYS A 11 8.48 -8.02 -23.66
C LYS A 11 8.32 -6.59 -24.16
N CYS A 12 7.22 -5.91 -23.80
CA CYS A 12 6.97 -4.52 -24.15
C CYS A 12 7.50 -3.54 -23.09
N LEU A 13 7.85 -4.02 -21.89
CA LEU A 13 8.39 -3.22 -20.79
C LEU A 13 9.92 -3.19 -20.78
N GLU A 14 10.60 -4.04 -21.57
CA GLU A 14 12.06 -4.13 -21.68
C GLU A 14 12.74 -2.93 -22.38
N ARG A 15 12.04 -1.81 -22.55
CA ARG A 15 12.65 -0.57 -23.03
C ARG A 15 12.83 0.41 -21.87
N GLU A 16 13.79 0.09 -21.00
CA GLU A 16 14.48 1.13 -20.24
C GLU A 16 15.36 1.88 -21.25
N GLU A 17 14.82 2.96 -21.83
CA GLU A 17 15.72 3.99 -22.33
C GLU A 17 16.45 4.54 -21.11
N GLU A 18 17.78 4.66 -21.19
CA GLU A 18 18.57 5.40 -20.21
C GLU A 18 17.93 6.79 -20.06
N SER A 19 17.16 6.96 -18.99
CA SER A 19 16.54 8.25 -18.70
C SER A 19 17.66 9.27 -18.55
N PRO A 20 17.54 10.48 -19.12
CA PRO A 20 18.54 11.51 -18.92
C PRO A 20 18.80 11.67 -17.42
N GLU A 21 20.08 11.68 -17.05
CA GLU A 21 20.65 11.64 -15.68
C GLU A 21 20.17 12.74 -14.72
N MET A 22 19.19 13.55 -15.11
CA MET A 22 18.63 14.63 -14.34
C MET A 22 17.10 14.54 -14.33
N SER A 23 16.55 13.55 -13.63
CA SER A 23 15.22 13.75 -13.07
C SER A 23 15.32 14.86 -12.01
N PRO A 24 14.43 15.87 -12.00
CA PRO A 24 14.42 16.85 -10.93
C PRO A 24 14.26 16.12 -9.59
N PRO A 25 14.85 16.64 -8.49
CA PRO A 25 14.66 16.05 -7.17
C PRO A 25 13.17 15.86 -6.89
N VAL A 26 12.73 14.60 -6.75
CA VAL A 26 11.35 14.30 -6.42
C VAL A 26 11.15 14.55 -4.93
N GLU A 27 10.37 15.58 -4.60
CA GLU A 27 10.10 15.93 -3.21
C GLU A 27 9.04 15.03 -2.58
N VAL A 28 8.07 14.55 -3.38
CA VAL A 28 6.91 13.81 -2.88
C VAL A 28 6.63 12.59 -3.74
N SER A 29 6.35 11.45 -3.10
CA SER A 29 5.81 10.26 -3.75
C SER A 29 4.40 9.96 -3.24
N ILE A 30 3.48 9.70 -4.16
CA ILE A 30 2.11 9.28 -3.83
C ILE A 30 1.98 7.79 -4.13
N LEU A 31 1.59 7.01 -3.13
CA LEU A 31 1.45 5.56 -3.23
C LEU A 31 -0.01 5.14 -3.13
N ASP A 32 -0.42 4.19 -3.98
CA ASP A 32 -1.69 3.48 -3.84
C ASP A 32 -1.58 2.44 -2.72
N GLY A 33 -2.30 2.67 -1.62
CA GLY A 33 -2.31 1.78 -0.46
C GLY A 33 -2.88 0.39 -0.77
N ALA A 34 -3.86 0.28 -1.68
CA ALA A 34 -4.40 -1.02 -2.08
C ALA A 34 -3.34 -1.84 -2.81
N ALA A 35 -2.52 -1.20 -3.66
CA ALA A 35 -1.39 -1.85 -4.34
C ALA A 35 -0.32 -2.33 -3.35
N ILE A 36 -0.03 -1.55 -2.30
CA ILE A 36 0.89 -1.96 -1.21
C ILE A 36 0.36 -3.23 -0.53
N VAL A 37 -0.89 -3.23 -0.08
CA VAL A 37 -1.52 -4.35 0.62
C VAL A 37 -1.59 -5.61 -0.26
N GLN A 38 -1.81 -5.44 -1.55
CA GLN A 38 -1.92 -6.53 -2.51
C GLN A 38 -0.55 -7.15 -2.86
N SER A 39 0.52 -6.36 -2.83
CA SER A 39 1.89 -6.79 -3.17
C SER A 39 2.66 -7.37 -1.98
N LEU A 40 2.41 -6.86 -0.78
CA LEU A 40 3.04 -7.35 0.45
C LEU A 40 2.24 -8.51 1.05
N ASP A 41 2.42 -9.72 0.53
CA ASP A 41 1.77 -10.92 1.07
C ASP A 41 2.36 -11.30 2.45
N PRO A 42 1.57 -11.31 3.54
CA PRO A 42 2.05 -11.70 4.86
C PRO A 42 2.33 -13.20 4.97
N ASN A 43 1.79 -14.05 4.09
CA ASN A 43 2.00 -15.50 4.12
C ASN A 43 3.24 -15.97 3.32
N ARG A 44 4.23 -15.09 3.14
CA ARG A 44 5.52 -15.39 2.50
C ARG A 44 6.34 -16.39 3.34
N SER A 45 7.11 -17.24 2.67
CA SER A 45 7.84 -18.35 3.31
C SER A 45 9.11 -17.93 4.07
N ASP A 46 9.70 -16.79 3.71
CA ASP A 46 11.00 -16.34 4.22
C ASP A 46 10.91 -15.49 5.49
N MET A 47 9.71 -15.09 5.91
CA MET A 47 9.52 -14.30 7.14
C MET A 47 8.22 -14.65 7.85
N ARG A 48 8.31 -14.85 9.16
CA ARG A 48 7.16 -15.17 10.01
C ARG A 48 6.38 -13.90 10.41
N VAL A 49 5.19 -13.74 9.81
CA VAL A 49 4.22 -12.68 10.11
C VAL A 49 2.94 -13.33 10.63
N LEU A 50 2.67 -13.21 11.94
CA LEU A 50 1.55 -13.93 12.57
C LEU A 50 0.33 -13.06 12.78
N THR A 51 0.53 -11.77 13.05
CA THR A 51 -0.52 -10.83 13.46
C THR A 51 -0.55 -9.59 12.56
N PHE A 52 -1.62 -8.79 12.64
CA PHE A 52 -1.65 -7.51 11.91
C PHE A 52 -0.61 -6.52 12.44
N SER A 53 -0.26 -6.54 13.72
CA SER A 53 0.88 -5.77 14.24
C SER A 53 2.20 -6.22 13.61
N ASP A 54 2.43 -7.53 13.49
CA ASP A 54 3.61 -8.05 12.76
C ASP A 54 3.61 -7.56 11.31
N TYR A 55 2.45 -7.59 10.65
CA TYR A 55 2.31 -7.18 9.26
C TYR A 55 2.70 -5.71 9.07
N ALA A 56 2.18 -4.82 9.91
CA ALA A 56 2.55 -3.41 9.89
C ALA A 56 4.06 -3.23 10.13
N LEU A 57 4.58 -3.80 11.22
CA LEU A 57 5.97 -3.57 11.67
C LEU A 57 7.03 -4.22 10.78
N LYS A 58 6.76 -5.39 10.21
CA LYS A 58 7.75 -6.19 9.47
C LYS A 58 7.67 -6.03 7.96
N LEU A 59 6.51 -5.63 7.41
CA LEU A 59 6.32 -5.52 5.97
C LEU A 59 6.03 -4.09 5.53
N VAL A 60 4.94 -3.50 6.04
CA VAL A 60 4.43 -2.23 5.52
C VAL A 60 5.33 -1.05 5.91
N LEU A 61 5.68 -0.89 7.18
CA LEU A 61 6.52 0.22 7.63
C LEU A 61 7.93 0.17 7.04
N PRO A 62 8.63 -0.99 6.99
CA PRO A 62 9.91 -1.08 6.31
C PRO A 62 9.84 -0.76 4.81
N PHE A 63 8.78 -1.18 4.13
CA PHE A 63 8.56 -0.84 2.73
C PHE A 63 8.45 0.68 2.54
N ILE A 64 7.57 1.34 3.31
CA ILE A 64 7.38 2.80 3.21
C ILE A 64 8.64 3.56 3.63
N SER A 65 9.32 3.13 4.70
CA SER A 65 10.58 3.73 5.15
C SER A 65 11.65 3.68 4.05
N LYS A 66 11.75 2.57 3.33
CA LYS A 66 12.67 2.44 2.19
C LYS A 66 12.33 3.44 1.08
N GLN A 67 11.05 3.60 0.75
CA GLN A 67 10.62 4.60 -0.24
C GLN A 67 10.95 6.02 0.22
N LEU A 68 10.79 6.30 1.53
CA LEU A 68 11.02 7.61 2.13
C LEU A 68 12.50 8.05 2.10
N MET A 69 13.43 7.12 1.87
CA MET A 69 14.84 7.47 1.69
C MET A 69 15.07 8.32 0.43
N SER A 70 14.22 8.18 -0.59
CA SER A 70 14.35 8.85 -1.88
C SER A 70 13.63 10.19 -1.97
N VAL A 71 12.62 10.43 -1.12
CA VAL A 71 11.75 11.62 -1.19
C VAL A 71 11.62 12.33 0.17
N ASN A 72 11.17 13.58 0.17
CA ASN A 72 10.93 14.33 1.41
C ASN A 72 9.61 13.96 2.08
N ARG A 73 8.64 13.43 1.32
CA ARG A 73 7.32 13.07 1.82
C ARG A 73 6.73 11.91 1.04
N ILE A 74 5.98 11.06 1.74
CA ILE A 74 5.13 10.04 1.12
C ILE A 74 3.68 10.26 1.54
N ASP A 75 2.80 10.29 0.56
CA ASP A 75 1.35 10.25 0.77
C ASP A 75 0.83 8.88 0.36
N VAL A 76 0.24 8.14 1.30
CA VAL A 76 -0.43 6.87 1.00
C VAL A 76 -1.92 7.13 0.87
N VAL A 77 -2.46 6.87 -0.32
CA VAL A 77 -3.86 7.07 -0.63
C VAL A 77 -4.61 5.75 -0.49
N TRP A 78 -5.68 5.75 0.29
CA TRP A 78 -6.52 4.59 0.53
C TRP A 78 -7.86 4.74 -0.20
N ASP A 79 -8.27 3.67 -0.89
CA ASP A 79 -9.61 3.61 -1.47
C ASP A 79 -10.68 3.59 -0.38
N THR A 80 -11.71 4.44 -0.53
CA THR A 80 -12.93 4.38 0.30
C THR A 80 -13.99 3.57 -0.43
N TYR A 81 -14.39 2.44 0.16
CA TYR A 81 -15.44 1.57 -0.37
C TYR A 81 -16.80 2.04 0.13
N ARG A 82 -17.39 3.04 -0.53
CA ARG A 82 -18.74 3.51 -0.17
C ARG A 82 -19.81 2.54 -0.71
N PRO A 83 -20.80 2.14 0.12
CA PRO A 83 -21.79 1.12 -0.26
C PRO A 83 -22.69 1.54 -1.42
N ASP A 84 -22.88 2.84 -1.62
CA ASP A 84 -23.65 3.47 -2.70
C ASP A 84 -22.84 3.70 -3.98
N SER A 85 -21.55 3.31 -4.01
CA SER A 85 -20.73 3.46 -5.20
C SER A 85 -20.95 2.33 -6.22
N LEU A 86 -20.83 2.65 -7.51
CA LEU A 86 -20.86 1.65 -8.60
C LEU A 86 -19.79 0.55 -8.40
N LYS A 87 -18.67 0.91 -7.75
CA LYS A 87 -17.61 -0.03 -7.39
C LYS A 87 -18.07 -1.06 -6.34
N ALA A 88 -18.91 -0.68 -5.37
CA ALA A 88 -19.40 -1.62 -4.35
C ALA A 88 -20.27 -2.72 -4.96
N HIS A 89 -21.23 -2.37 -5.83
CA HIS A 89 -22.07 -3.35 -6.53
C HIS A 89 -21.25 -4.32 -7.39
N THR A 90 -20.19 -3.84 -8.03
CA THR A 90 -19.33 -4.68 -8.88
C THR A 90 -18.39 -5.56 -8.05
N THR A 91 -17.96 -5.11 -6.86
CA THR A 91 -17.01 -5.85 -6.00
C THR A 91 -17.72 -6.95 -5.20
N GLN A 92 -18.98 -6.75 -4.81
CA GLN A 92 -19.82 -7.78 -4.19
C GLN A 92 -19.94 -9.05 -5.05
N SER A 93 -19.83 -8.91 -6.38
CA SER A 93 -19.83 -10.05 -7.33
C SER A 93 -18.53 -10.87 -7.36
N ARG A 94 -17.42 -10.39 -6.77
CA ARG A 94 -16.08 -11.02 -6.84
C ARG A 94 -15.87 -12.15 -5.84
N GLY A 95 -16.88 -12.45 -5.01
CA GLY A 95 -16.96 -13.65 -4.18
C GLY A 95 -16.98 -13.39 -2.67
N THR A 96 -17.33 -14.43 -1.94
CA THR A 96 -17.37 -14.47 -0.47
C THR A 96 -15.98 -14.78 0.09
N GLY A 97 -15.46 -13.90 0.94
CA GLY A 97 -14.30 -14.16 1.78
C GLY A 97 -14.69 -14.17 3.25
N ASP A 98 -13.80 -14.67 4.11
CA ASP A 98 -14.04 -14.66 5.55
C ASP A 98 -13.97 -13.22 6.08
N LYS A 99 -15.02 -12.79 6.79
CA LYS A 99 -15.02 -11.53 7.53
C LYS A 99 -14.10 -11.66 8.74
N ILE A 100 -13.17 -10.73 8.89
CA ILE A 100 -12.14 -10.77 9.93
C ILE A 100 -12.13 -9.45 10.68
N ARG A 101 -11.98 -9.53 12.00
CA ARG A 101 -11.75 -8.34 12.81
C ARG A 101 -10.28 -7.95 12.77
N VAL A 102 -9.95 -6.88 12.06
CA VAL A 102 -8.59 -6.35 12.03
C VAL A 102 -8.30 -5.64 13.36
N ASN A 103 -7.31 -6.16 14.10
CA ASN A 103 -6.68 -5.50 15.23
C ASN A 103 -5.25 -6.06 15.37
N GLY A 104 -4.42 -5.40 16.18
CA GLY A 104 -3.01 -5.72 16.27
C GLY A 104 -2.68 -7.17 16.69
N SER A 105 -3.50 -7.80 17.52
CA SER A 105 -3.26 -9.17 18.02
C SER A 105 -3.99 -10.25 17.22
N THR A 106 -4.95 -9.88 16.36
CA THR A 106 -5.63 -10.83 15.47
C THR A 106 -4.61 -11.49 14.55
N ARG A 107 -4.73 -12.81 14.39
CA ARG A 107 -3.90 -13.57 13.47
C ARG A 107 -4.19 -13.20 12.02
N ILE A 108 -3.13 -13.13 11.21
CA ILE A 108 -3.25 -13.00 9.77
C ILE A 108 -4.00 -14.21 9.21
N PRO A 109 -4.97 -14.01 8.29
CA PRO A 109 -5.64 -15.11 7.63
C PRO A 109 -4.69 -15.87 6.71
N ALA A 110 -4.78 -17.20 6.76
CA ALA A 110 -4.02 -18.08 5.89
C ALA A 110 -4.34 -17.83 4.40
N ASN A 111 -5.59 -17.48 4.08
CA ASN A 111 -5.99 -17.10 2.72
C ASN A 111 -6.11 -15.57 2.57
N TRP A 112 -4.96 -14.90 2.60
CA TRP A 112 -4.85 -13.44 2.50
C TRP A 112 -5.65 -12.86 1.31
N LYS A 113 -5.44 -13.43 0.12
CA LYS A 113 -6.10 -12.95 -1.11
C LYS A 113 -7.62 -13.07 -1.06
N SER A 114 -8.16 -14.09 -0.38
CA SER A 114 -9.61 -14.23 -0.18
C SER A 114 -10.13 -13.22 0.83
N SER A 115 -9.42 -13.01 1.94
CA SER A 115 -9.83 -12.00 2.95
C SER A 115 -9.91 -10.59 2.39
N LEU A 116 -9.03 -10.25 1.43
CA LEU A 116 -9.04 -8.97 0.72
C LEU A 116 -10.16 -8.87 -0.33
N ARG A 117 -11.07 -9.84 -0.47
CA ARG A 117 -12.28 -9.69 -1.30
C ARG A 117 -13.44 -9.05 -0.54
N VAL A 118 -13.39 -9.05 0.80
CA VAL A 118 -14.41 -8.44 1.65
C VAL A 118 -14.05 -6.96 1.85
N ASP A 119 -14.89 -6.07 1.35
CA ASP A 119 -14.60 -4.62 1.39
C ASP A 119 -14.47 -4.09 2.83
N GLU A 120 -15.24 -4.61 3.78
CA GLU A 120 -15.13 -4.24 5.19
C GLU A 120 -13.78 -4.62 5.82
N ASN A 121 -13.19 -5.76 5.39
CA ASN A 121 -11.84 -6.14 5.81
C ASN A 121 -10.80 -5.16 5.25
N LYS A 122 -10.96 -4.70 4.00
CA LYS A 122 -10.05 -3.72 3.41
C LYS A 122 -10.14 -2.38 4.14
N THR A 123 -11.36 -1.87 4.37
CA THR A 123 -11.57 -0.61 5.07
C THR A 123 -10.93 -0.65 6.46
N THR A 124 -11.24 -1.68 7.26
CA THR A 124 -10.68 -1.82 8.61
C THR A 124 -9.16 -2.04 8.61
N LEU A 125 -8.61 -2.71 7.60
CA LEU A 125 -7.17 -2.83 7.42
C LEU A 125 -6.51 -1.50 7.06
N ASN A 126 -7.10 -0.74 6.15
CA ASN A 126 -6.60 0.57 5.75
C ASN A 126 -6.55 1.51 6.96
N ASP A 127 -7.64 1.56 7.75
CA ASP A 127 -7.72 2.35 8.98
C ASP A 127 -6.65 1.93 10.00
N PHE A 128 -6.46 0.62 10.17
CA PHE A 128 -5.44 0.07 11.06
C PHE A 128 -4.01 0.47 10.64
N LEU A 129 -3.72 0.49 9.35
CA LEU A 129 -2.39 0.84 8.81
C LEU A 129 -2.13 2.34 8.75
N ALA A 130 -3.17 3.16 8.55
CA ALA A 130 -3.02 4.61 8.41
C ALA A 130 -2.33 5.25 9.63
N THR A 131 -2.70 4.81 10.83
CA THR A 131 -2.14 5.34 12.08
C THR A 131 -0.61 5.14 12.17
N PRO A 132 -0.06 3.90 12.15
CA PRO A 132 1.37 3.71 12.26
C PRO A 132 2.16 4.32 11.08
N ILE A 133 1.58 4.36 9.88
CA ILE A 133 2.22 5.01 8.72
C ILE A 133 2.36 6.52 8.94
N SER A 134 1.32 7.18 9.46
CA SER A 134 1.35 8.62 9.75
C SER A 134 2.39 9.02 10.81
N LEU A 135 2.82 8.06 11.64
CA LEU A 135 3.82 8.25 12.68
C LEU A 135 5.25 8.06 12.18
N LEU A 136 5.45 7.63 10.93
CA LEU A 136 6.78 7.53 10.34
C LEU A 136 7.39 8.93 10.23
N LYS A 137 8.57 9.09 10.81
CA LYS A 137 9.34 10.32 10.70
C LYS A 137 10.08 10.34 9.38
N THR A 138 10.07 11.48 8.72
CA THR A 138 10.99 11.76 7.62
C THR A 138 12.42 11.85 8.16
N PRO A 139 13.40 11.18 7.51
CA PRO A 139 14.80 11.41 7.85
C PRO A 139 15.08 12.90 7.65
N GLN A 140 15.58 13.56 8.70
CA GLN A 140 16.02 14.94 8.62
C GLN A 140 17.19 14.99 7.63
N ARG A 141 16.97 15.52 6.43
CA ARG A 141 18.04 15.84 5.50
C ARG A 141 18.62 17.17 5.97
N GLU A 142 19.77 17.15 6.64
CA GLU A 142 20.50 18.38 6.97
C GLU A 142 20.89 19.07 5.66
N GLY A 143 20.14 20.11 5.28
CA GLY A 143 20.40 20.91 4.08
C GLY A 143 19.15 21.29 3.29
N GLY A 144 18.33 22.20 3.82
CA GLY A 144 17.21 22.79 3.07
C GLY A 144 16.41 23.76 3.94
N SER A 145 16.50 25.04 3.60
CA SER A 145 15.98 26.19 4.36
C SER A 145 14.51 26.07 4.78
N ASP A 146 14.25 26.46 6.03
CA ASP A 146 12.93 26.62 6.66
C ASP A 146 11.96 27.49 5.86
N HIS A 147 11.01 26.88 5.15
CA HIS A 147 9.66 27.44 5.02
C HIS A 147 8.71 26.41 4.42
N LEU A 148 7.83 25.81 5.23
CA LEU A 148 6.37 25.86 5.04
C LEU A 148 5.65 24.92 6.00
N LYS A 149 4.61 25.48 6.59
CA LYS A 149 3.83 24.96 7.70
C LYS A 149 3.02 23.73 7.27
N ARG A 150 2.90 22.79 8.20
CA ARG A 150 2.04 21.61 8.11
C ARG A 150 0.58 22.06 8.12
N GLU A 151 -0.13 21.84 7.03
CA GLU A 151 -1.60 21.80 7.02
C GLU A 151 -2.03 20.36 6.72
N CYS A 152 -2.60 19.71 7.74
CA CYS A 152 -3.35 18.47 7.56
C CYS A 152 -4.70 18.83 6.93
N PHE A 153 -4.94 18.38 5.70
CA PHE A 153 -6.28 18.37 5.13
C PHE A 153 -6.98 17.07 5.50
N SER A 154 -7.94 17.17 6.43
CA SER A 154 -9.01 16.19 6.58
C SER A 154 -10.09 16.52 5.54
N CYS A 155 -10.48 15.55 4.72
CA CYS A 155 -11.67 15.60 3.87
C CYS A 155 -12.54 14.39 4.18
#